data_AF-A0A6G5A271-F1
#
_entry.id   AF-A0A6G5A271-F1
#
_cell.length_a   1.000
_cell.length_b   1.000
_cell.length_c   1.000
_cell.angle_alpha   90.00
_cell.angle_beta   90.00
_cell.angle_gamma   90.00
#
_symmetry.space_group_name_H-M   'P 1'
#
loop_
_entity.id
_entity.type
_entity.pdbx_description
1 polymer ?
#
loop_
_entity_poly.entity_id
_entity_poly.type
_entity_poly.pdbx_seq_one_letter_code
_entity_poly.pdbx_strand_id
1 'polypeptide(L)'
;MKKIRVPMGTSTQVVRKAWKKNDVTQKWNESALAKKLAARRLKANMNDFDRFKLRRAKQSFNKVVRLRFLKLKSISKKAAKKAQPEKSEKKTAPKKSECSK
;
A
#
# COMPACT_ATOMS: atom_id res chain seq x y z
N MET A 1 -10.91 -5.00 -17.70
CA MET A 1 -12.12 -4.41 -18.30
C MET A 1 -12.25 -4.94 -19.72
N LYS A 2 -13.31 -5.69 -20.06
CA LYS A 2 -13.47 -6.29 -21.39
C LYS A 2 -13.93 -5.21 -22.38
N LYS A 3 -13.27 -5.11 -23.53
CA LYS A 3 -13.61 -4.14 -24.58
C LYS A 3 -15.02 -4.43 -25.10
N ILE A 4 -15.88 -3.40 -25.13
CA ILE A 4 -17.22 -3.49 -25.73
C ILE A 4 -17.04 -3.30 -27.23
N ARG A 5 -17.54 -4.25 -28.02
CA ARG A 5 -17.54 -4.14 -29.47
C ARG A 5 -18.76 -3.34 -29.89
N VAL A 6 -18.54 -2.09 -30.29
CA VAL A 6 -19.55 -1.23 -30.90
C VAL A 6 -19.03 -0.83 -32.29
N PRO A 7 -19.85 -0.96 -33.35
CA PRO A 7 -19.45 -0.54 -34.70
C PRO A 7 -19.16 0.97 -34.76
N MET A 8 -18.23 1.35 -35.64
CA MET A 8 -17.87 2.74 -35.88
C MET A 8 -19.05 3.48 -36.54
N GLY A 9 -19.26 4.75 -36.19
CA GLY A 9 -20.35 5.57 -36.76
C GLY A 9 -21.76 5.26 -36.23
N THR A 10 -21.88 4.46 -35.16
CA THR A 10 -23.19 4.14 -34.58
C THR A 10 -23.78 5.29 -33.76
N SER A 11 -25.12 5.34 -33.72
CA SER A 11 -25.86 6.35 -32.94
C SER A 11 -25.58 6.23 -31.44
N THR A 12 -25.54 7.38 -30.76
CA THR A 12 -25.36 7.50 -29.30
C THR A 12 -26.35 6.65 -28.52
N GLN A 13 -27.57 6.44 -29.04
CA GLN A 13 -28.58 5.60 -28.39
C GLN A 13 -28.13 4.14 -28.30
N VAL A 14 -27.52 3.60 -29.35
CA VAL A 14 -27.02 2.22 -29.40
C VAL A 14 -25.82 2.05 -28.45
N VAL A 15 -24.89 3.02 -28.46
CA VAL A 15 -23.76 3.06 -27.52
C VAL A 15 -24.25 3.07 -26.07
N ARG A 16 -25.25 3.91 -25.75
CA ARG A 16 -25.82 3.99 -24.39
C ARG A 16 -26.50 2.69 -23.97
N LYS A 17 -27.22 2.02 -24.87
CA LYS A 17 -27.82 0.70 -24.62
C LYS A 17 -26.72 -0.34 -24.34
N ALA A 18 -25.65 -0.38 -25.13
CA ALA A 18 -24.52 -1.28 -24.93
C ALA A 18 -23.75 -0.97 -23.63
N TRP A 19 -23.60 0.31 -23.28
CA TRP A 19 -22.95 0.77 -22.06
C TRP A 19 -23.72 0.35 -20.80
N LYS A 20 -25.05 0.51 -20.83
CA LYS A 20 -25.93 0.04 -19.75
C LYS A 20 -25.94 -1.48 -19.66
N LYS A 21 -26.11 -2.20 -20.77
CA LYS A 21 -26.12 -3.68 -20.80
C LYS A 21 -24.87 -4.31 -20.20
N ASN A 22 -23.72 -3.64 -20.29
CA ASN A 22 -22.45 -4.16 -19.80
C ASN A 22 -22.05 -3.62 -18.42
N ASP A 23 -22.90 -2.81 -17.76
CA ASP A 23 -22.65 -2.19 -16.45
C ASP A 23 -21.26 -1.54 -16.33
N VAL A 24 -20.88 -0.84 -17.40
CA VAL A 24 -19.52 -0.30 -17.57
C VAL A 24 -19.20 0.73 -16.51
N THR A 25 -20.18 1.55 -16.13
CA THR A 25 -20.04 2.57 -15.09
C THR A 25 -19.74 1.93 -13.73
N GLN A 26 -20.44 0.83 -13.37
CA GLN A 26 -20.19 0.13 -12.11
C GLN A 26 -18.79 -0.50 -12.12
N LYS A 27 -18.45 -1.24 -13.18
CA LYS A 27 -17.12 -1.85 -13.35
C LYS A 27 -15.99 -0.81 -13.33
N TRP A 28 -16.23 0.37 -13.92
CA TRP A 28 -15.29 1.49 -13.84
C TRP A 28 -15.15 1.99 -12.40
N ASN A 29 -16.25 2.27 -11.70
CA ASN A 29 -16.24 2.76 -10.32
C ASN A 29 -15.58 1.77 -9.33
N GLU A 30 -15.72 0.47 -9.57
CA GLU A 30 -15.05 -0.57 -8.78
C GLU A 30 -13.54 -0.64 -9.03
N SER A 31 -13.09 -0.21 -10.21
CA SER A 31 -11.69 -0.27 -10.61
C SER A 31 -10.80 0.61 -9.71
N ALA A 32 -9.59 0.14 -9.44
CA ALA A 32 -8.65 0.84 -8.56
C ALA A 32 -8.32 2.27 -9.05
N LEU A 33 -8.29 2.51 -10.36
CA LEU A 33 -8.05 3.83 -10.93
C LEU A 33 -9.18 4.82 -10.62
N ALA A 34 -10.45 4.40 -10.78
CA ALA A 34 -11.59 5.26 -10.47
C ALA A 34 -11.63 5.60 -8.98
N LYS A 35 -11.41 4.61 -8.10
CA LYS A 35 -11.28 4.83 -6.65
C LYS A 35 -10.17 5.82 -6.30
N LYS A 36 -9.00 5.72 -6.95
CA LYS A 36 -7.90 6.69 -6.79
C LYS A 36 -8.30 8.09 -7.25
N LEU A 37 -8.98 8.21 -8.39
CA LEU A 37 -9.42 9.51 -8.91
C LEU A 37 -10.46 10.16 -7.99
N ALA A 38 -11.44 9.39 -7.51
CA ALA A 38 -12.43 9.84 -6.54
C ALA A 38 -11.75 10.31 -5.24
N ALA A 39 -10.80 9.53 -4.71
CA ALA A 39 -10.03 9.92 -3.53
C ALA A 39 -9.21 11.21 -3.74
N ARG A 40 -8.66 11.44 -4.95
CA ARG A 40 -7.97 12.70 -5.28
C ARG A 40 -8.93 13.89 -5.29
N ARG A 41 -10.12 13.73 -5.88
CA ARG A 41 -11.16 14.76 -5.87
C ARG A 41 -11.60 15.13 -4.45
N LEU A 42 -11.82 14.13 -3.60
CA LEU A 42 -12.16 14.35 -2.19
C LEU A 42 -11.05 15.08 -1.43
N LYS A 43 -9.78 14.74 -1.67
CA LYS A 43 -8.64 15.43 -1.05
C LYS A 43 -8.51 16.88 -1.50
N ALA A 44 -8.79 17.17 -2.78
CA ALA A 44 -8.76 18.53 -3.31
C ALA A 44 -9.86 19.39 -2.67
N ASN A 45 -11.05 18.82 -2.47
CA ASN A 45 -12.21 19.52 -1.90
C ASN A 45 -12.23 19.53 -0.36
N MET A 46 -11.19 19.03 0.32
CA MET A 46 -11.19 18.85 1.77
C MET A 46 -10.91 20.17 2.50
N ASN A 47 -11.90 20.61 3.30
CA ASN A 47 -11.81 21.77 4.17
C ASN A 47 -10.88 21.52 5.38
N ASP A 48 -10.34 22.58 5.99
CA ASP A 48 -9.32 22.50 7.04
C ASP A 48 -9.77 21.69 8.28
N PHE A 49 -11.04 21.83 8.66
CA PHE A 49 -11.60 21.04 9.76
C PHE A 49 -11.57 19.52 9.48
N ASP A 50 -11.78 19.11 8.23
CA ASP A 50 -11.70 17.70 7.86
C ASP A 50 -10.25 17.20 7.82
N ARG A 51 -9.28 18.08 7.52
CA ARG A 51 -7.84 17.77 7.67
C ARG A 51 -7.48 17.53 9.14
N PHE A 52 -8.05 18.31 10.05
CA PHE A 52 -7.88 18.09 11.49
C PHE A 52 -8.40 16.71 11.92
N LYS A 53 -9.63 16.34 11.52
CA LYS A 53 -10.22 15.02 11.82
C LYS A 53 -9.37 13.88 11.26
N LEU A 54 -8.97 13.98 9.99
CA LEU A 54 -8.12 12.98 9.32
C LEU A 54 -6.79 12.80 10.05
N ARG A 55 -6.16 13.90 10.47
CA ARG A 55 -4.89 13.85 11.22
C ARG A 55 -5.06 13.10 12.54
N ARG A 56 -6.10 13.38 13.32
CA ARG A 56 -6.36 12.70 14.60
C ARG A 56 -6.64 11.21 14.40
N ALA A 57 -7.45 10.84 13.41
CA ALA A 57 -7.72 9.45 13.07
C ALA A 57 -6.45 8.70 12.60
N LYS A 58 -5.59 9.33 11.79
CA LYS A 58 -4.32 8.74 11.37
C LYS A 58 -3.36 8.55 12.55
N GLN A 59 -3.33 9.49 13.49
CA GLN A 59 -2.47 9.40 14.67
C GLN A 59 -2.83 8.19 15.53
N SER A 60 -4.12 8.00 15.84
CA SER A 60 -4.57 6.84 16.63
C SER A 60 -4.30 5.52 15.91
N PHE A 61 -4.62 5.44 14.62
CA PHE A 61 -4.39 4.24 13.82
C PHE A 61 -2.90 3.88 13.74
N ASN A 62 -2.04 4.85 13.44
CA ASN A 62 -0.60 4.62 13.35
C ASN A 62 0.02 4.19 14.68
N LYS A 63 -0.51 4.63 15.83
CA LYS A 63 -0.07 4.16 17.14
C LYS A 63 -0.31 2.65 17.28
N VAL A 64 -1.51 2.18 16.95
CA VAL A 64 -1.87 0.75 17.01
C VAL A 64 -1.01 -0.08 16.04
N VAL A 65 -0.89 0.38 14.78
CA VAL A 65 -0.07 -0.29 13.77
C VAL A 65 1.39 -0.39 14.21
N ARG A 66 1.96 0.70 14.75
CA ARG A 66 3.35 0.71 15.26
C ARG A 66 3.54 -0.30 16.39
N LEU A 67 2.66 -0.31 17.38
CA LEU A 67 2.75 -1.24 18.52
C LEU A 67 2.72 -2.70 18.04
N ARG A 68 1.75 -3.04 17.18
CA ARG A 68 1.63 -4.39 16.62
C ARG A 68 2.86 -4.78 15.78
N PHE A 69 3.32 -3.88 14.92
CA PHE A 69 4.51 -4.08 14.09
C PHE A 69 5.77 -4.31 14.94
N LEU A 70 5.98 -3.51 15.99
CA LEU A 70 7.13 -3.66 16.88
C LEU A 70 7.10 -4.99 17.64
N LYS A 71 5.93 -5.45 18.06
CA LYS A 71 5.75 -6.77 18.69
C LYS A 71 6.09 -7.91 17.72
N LEU A 72 5.59 -7.85 16.47
CA LEU A 72 5.91 -8.84 15.45
C LEU A 72 7.41 -8.83 15.09
N LYS A 73 8.02 -7.64 14.98
CA LYS A 73 9.44 -7.48 14.70
C LYS A 73 10.34 -8.03 15.81
N SER A 74 9.95 -7.86 17.08
CA SER A 74 10.73 -8.41 18.20
C SER A 74 10.63 -9.93 18.24
N ILE A 75 9.46 -10.51 17.95
CA ILE A 75 9.27 -11.96 17.83
C ILE A 75 10.10 -12.52 16.67
N SER A 76 10.05 -11.90 15.48
CA SER A 76 10.82 -12.37 14.32
C SER A 76 12.34 -12.29 14.57
N LYS A 77 12.83 -11.23 15.21
CA LYS A 77 14.24 -11.13 15.62
C LYS A 77 14.63 -12.21 16.63
N LYS A 78 13.79 -12.49 17.62
CA LYS A 78 14.05 -13.56 18.59
C LYS A 78 14.04 -14.94 17.91
N ALA A 79 13.11 -15.19 16.99
CA ALA A 79 13.07 -16.41 16.20
C ALA A 79 14.31 -16.55 15.31
N ALA A 80 14.74 -15.48 14.64
CA ALA A 80 15.98 -15.46 13.85
C ALA A 80 17.22 -15.73 14.72
N LYS A 81 17.28 -15.18 15.94
CA LYS A 81 18.37 -15.47 16.89
C LYS A 81 18.30 -16.91 17.43
N LYS A 82 17.10 -17.47 17.65
CA LYS A 82 16.89 -18.86 18.11
C LYS A 82 17.09 -19.91 17.00
N ALA A 83 17.02 -19.51 15.73
CA ALA A 83 17.38 -20.35 14.58
C ALA A 83 18.90 -20.33 14.28
N GLN A 84 19.65 -19.45 14.95
CA GLN A 84 21.12 -19.39 14.92
C GLN A 84 21.74 -19.73 16.29
N PRO A 85 21.58 -20.94 16.85
CA PRO A 85 22.52 -21.52 17.80
C PRO A 85 23.32 -22.62 17.09
N GLU A 86 24.65 -22.49 17.16
CA GLU A 86 25.66 -23.45 16.66
C GLU A 86 26.03 -23.40 15.17
N LYS A 87 26.85 -22.40 14.81
CA LYS A 87 28.11 -22.65 14.11
C LYS A 87 29.08 -21.47 14.34
N SER A 88 30.28 -21.86 14.78
CA SER A 88 31.57 -21.14 14.87
C SER A 88 31.83 -20.17 16.05
N GLU A 89 32.30 -20.74 17.16
CA GLU A 89 33.43 -20.18 17.93
C GLU A 89 34.58 -21.20 17.97
N LYS A 90 35.57 -21.04 17.06
CA LYS A 90 37.02 -21.26 17.29
C LYS A 90 37.78 -21.01 15.99
N LYS A 91 38.52 -19.90 15.94
CA LYS A 91 39.97 -19.85 15.65
C LYS A 91 40.50 -18.52 16.18
N THR A 92 41.45 -18.65 17.09
CA THR A 92 42.16 -17.61 17.85
C THR A 92 43.05 -16.73 16.95
N ALA A 93 43.23 -15.47 17.37
CA ALA A 93 43.94 -14.38 16.69
C ALA A 93 45.45 -14.60 16.45
N PRO A 94 46.10 -13.68 15.71
CA PRO A 94 47.08 -12.84 16.42
C PRO A 94 47.01 -11.33 16.08
N LYS A 95 47.31 -10.49 17.07
CA LYS A 95 47.61 -9.05 16.95
C LYS A 95 49.08 -8.84 16.52
N LYS A 96 49.33 -7.97 15.53
CA LYS A 96 50.40 -6.93 15.39
C LYS A 96 49.98 -6.10 14.14
N SER A 97 50.12 -4.78 14.00
CA SER A 97 50.81 -3.70 14.69
C SER A 97 50.17 -2.37 14.22
N GLU A 98 50.18 -1.34 15.07
CA GLU A 98 49.94 0.04 14.63
C GLU A 98 50.92 0.45 13.52
N CYS A 99 50.48 1.33 12.62
CA CYS A 99 51.37 2.32 12.00
C CYS A 99 50.55 3.53 11.58
N SER A 100 50.82 4.65 12.24
CA SER A 100 50.46 5.98 11.76
C SER A 100 51.30 6.34 10.55
N LYS A 101 50.67 6.91 9.52
CA LYS A 101 51.21 8.03 8.75
C LYS A 101 50.10 8.75 8.00
#